data_AF-A0A2E7CR25-F1
#
_entry.id   AF-A0A2E7CR25-F1
#
_cell.length_a   1.000
_cell.length_b   1.000
_cell.length_c   1.000
_cell.angle_alpha   90.00
_cell.angle_beta   90.00
_cell.angle_gamma   90.00
#
_symmetry.space_group_name_H-M   'P 1'
#
loop_
_entity.id
_entity.type
_entity.pdbx_description
1 polymer ?
#
loop_
_entity_poly.entity_id
_entity_poly.type
_entity_poly.pdbx_seq_one_letter_code
_entity_poly.pdbx_strand_id
1 'polypeptide(L)'
;MRETFKILLRHYLIAIMITMIVFWLINEIPSVEYLKLNKTETIATIVSIPIVGILFSKLLYRRMKKTEKNLYYYSVLTLGMTWVLILYSKAIILGIVRTIEIGQLELFDSIIGYSIYQLWLFLGLGIINGIIGGIFLKIDLIKNLNKIINGTQQGV
;
A
#
# COMPACT_ATOMS: atom_id res chain seq x y z
N MET A 1 4.50 21.22 -6.39
CA MET A 1 3.71 20.00 -6.72
C MET A 1 4.55 18.77 -7.09
N ARG A 2 5.54 18.84 -8.01
CA ARG A 2 6.36 17.69 -8.44
C ARG A 2 7.24 17.10 -7.31
N GLU A 3 7.76 17.97 -6.43
CA GLU A 3 8.62 17.59 -5.30
C GLU A 3 7.86 16.80 -4.22
N THR A 4 6.66 17.23 -3.83
CA THR A 4 5.85 16.54 -2.81
C THR A 4 5.44 15.14 -3.26
N PHE A 5 5.08 14.98 -4.54
CA PHE A 5 4.79 13.67 -5.13
C PHE A 5 6.03 12.76 -5.15
N LYS A 6 7.20 13.30 -5.51
CA LYS A 6 8.48 12.56 -5.43
C LYS A 6 8.79 12.09 -4.01
N ILE A 7 8.60 12.96 -3.01
CA ILE A 7 8.79 12.62 -1.59
C ILE A 7 7.85 11.48 -1.20
N LEU A 8 6.56 11.60 -1.53
CA LEU A 8 5.56 10.60 -1.19
C LEU A 8 5.81 9.25 -1.86
N LEU A 9 6.18 9.25 -3.14
CA LEU A 9 6.56 8.04 -3.88
C LEU A 9 7.78 7.37 -3.28
N ARG A 10 8.79 8.15 -2.87
CA ARG A 10 9.99 7.62 -2.19
C ARG A 10 9.62 6.93 -0.88
N HIS A 11 8.72 7.52 -0.09
CA HIS A 11 8.26 6.92 1.17
C HIS A 11 7.41 5.67 0.94
N TYR A 12 6.60 5.65 -0.11
CA TYR A 12 5.86 4.47 -0.54
C TYR A 12 6.80 3.32 -0.95
N LEU A 13 7.87 3.61 -1.69
CA LEU A 13 8.89 2.61 -2.08
C LEU A 13 9.68 2.09 -0.87
N ILE A 14 10.05 2.98 0.07
CA ILE A 14 10.69 2.59 1.33
C ILE A 14 9.74 1.70 2.15
N ALA A 15 8.45 2.06 2.22
CA ALA A 15 7.43 1.27 2.89
C ALA A 15 7.28 -0.12 2.26
N ILE A 16 7.30 -0.24 0.93
CA ILE A 16 7.32 -1.54 0.24
C ILE A 16 8.55 -2.36 0.62
N MET A 17 9.74 -1.75 0.58
CA MET A 17 11.00 -2.44 0.88
C MET A 17 11.07 -2.91 2.34
N ILE A 18 10.69 -2.06 3.30
CA ILE A 18 10.55 -2.44 4.71
C ILE A 18 9.62 -3.63 4.84
N THR A 19 8.56 -3.67 4.04
CA THR A 19 7.60 -4.75 4.18
C THR A 19 8.08 -6.04 3.54
N MET A 20 8.84 -6.01 2.44
CA MET A 20 9.55 -7.21 1.98
C MET A 20 10.46 -7.75 3.08
N ILE A 21 11.17 -6.88 3.80
CA ILE A 21 12.02 -7.30 4.94
C ILE A 21 11.18 -7.89 6.08
N VAL A 22 10.04 -7.30 6.43
CA VAL A 22 9.18 -7.84 7.50
C VAL A 22 8.58 -9.19 7.10
N PHE A 23 8.08 -9.34 5.86
CA PHE A 23 7.61 -10.63 5.33
C PHE A 23 8.74 -11.67 5.34
N TRP A 24 9.98 -11.26 5.05
CA TRP A 24 11.14 -12.14 5.10
C TRP A 24 11.40 -12.63 6.53
N LEU A 25 11.33 -11.73 7.51
CA LEU A 25 11.57 -12.03 8.93
C LEU A 25 10.52 -12.94 9.56
N ILE A 26 9.26 -12.83 9.15
CA ILE A 26 8.18 -13.70 9.65
C ILE A 26 8.08 -15.03 8.88
N ASN A 27 9.05 -15.34 8.01
CA ASN A 27 9.04 -16.53 7.13
C ASN A 27 7.80 -16.63 6.22
N GLU A 28 7.12 -15.51 5.99
CA GLU A 28 6.02 -15.41 5.03
C GLU A 28 6.50 -15.06 3.62
N ILE A 29 7.79 -14.76 3.43
CA ILE A 29 8.36 -14.84 2.08
C ILE A 29 8.36 -16.31 1.68
N PRO A 30 7.54 -16.68 0.68
CA PRO A 30 7.46 -18.07 0.30
C PRO A 30 8.79 -18.50 -0.32
N SER A 31 9.22 -19.72 0.00
CA SER A 31 10.42 -20.31 -0.62
C SER A 31 10.28 -20.31 -2.14
N VAL A 32 11.41 -20.35 -2.85
CA VAL A 32 11.40 -20.41 -4.34
C VAL A 32 10.55 -21.58 -4.85
N GLU A 33 10.50 -22.69 -4.10
CA GLU A 33 9.62 -23.82 -4.38
C GLU A 33 8.14 -23.50 -4.15
N TYR A 34 7.79 -22.82 -3.07
CA TYR A 34 6.42 -22.33 -2.86
C TYR A 34 5.99 -21.39 -3.98
N LEU A 35 6.86 -20.47 -4.41
CA LEU A 35 6.56 -19.55 -5.52
C LEU A 35 6.31 -20.30 -6.84
N LYS A 36 7.03 -21.40 -7.07
CA LYS A 36 6.83 -22.26 -8.26
C LYS A 36 5.54 -23.08 -8.18
N LEU A 37 5.14 -23.53 -6.99
CA LEU A 37 3.90 -24.27 -6.76
C LEU A 37 2.67 -23.36 -6.80
N ASN A 38 2.77 -22.15 -6.23
CA ASN A 38 1.68 -21.19 -6.09
C ASN A 38 1.87 -19.97 -7.01
N LYS A 39 2.00 -20.24 -8.32
CA LYS A 39 2.23 -19.20 -9.35
C LYS A 39 1.13 -18.14 -9.37
N THR A 40 -0.12 -18.56 -9.27
CA THR A 40 -1.30 -17.67 -9.29
C THR A 40 -1.29 -16.70 -8.12
N GLU A 41 -0.97 -17.20 -6.92
CA GLU A 41 -0.86 -16.37 -5.71
C GLU A 41 0.30 -15.36 -5.80
N THR A 42 1.42 -15.79 -6.37
CA THR A 42 2.59 -14.95 -6.59
C THR A 42 2.29 -13.81 -7.56
N ILE A 43 1.68 -14.12 -8.71
CA ILE A 43 1.28 -13.13 -9.72
C ILE A 43 0.24 -12.17 -9.14
N ALA A 44 -0.77 -12.68 -8.43
CA ALA A 44 -1.80 -11.85 -7.80
C ALA A 44 -1.19 -10.84 -6.81
N THR A 45 -0.17 -11.25 -6.05
CA THR A 45 0.53 -10.37 -5.12
C THR A 45 1.34 -9.30 -5.85
N ILE A 46 2.13 -9.69 -6.87
CA ILE A 46 2.92 -8.76 -7.69
C ILE A 46 2.03 -7.72 -8.38
N VAL A 47 0.87 -8.14 -8.90
CA VAL A 47 -0.09 -7.26 -9.59
C VAL A 47 -0.86 -6.35 -8.62
N SER A 48 -1.11 -6.80 -7.39
CA SER A 48 -1.84 -6.01 -6.39
C SER A 48 -1.05 -4.77 -5.93
N ILE A 49 0.27 -4.87 -5.81
CA ILE A 49 1.13 -3.76 -5.38
C ILE A 49 1.01 -2.51 -6.28
N PRO A 50 1.14 -2.59 -7.62
CA PRO A 50 0.99 -1.43 -8.49
C PRO A 50 -0.47 -0.93 -8.59
N ILE A 51 -1.47 -1.81 -8.58
CA ILE A 51 -2.89 -1.40 -8.59
C ILE A 51 -3.20 -0.52 -7.38
N VAL A 52 -2.82 -1.00 -6.19
CA VAL A 52 -3.01 -0.24 -4.95
C VAL A 52 -2.17 1.04 -4.98
N GLY A 53 -0.93 0.98 -5.45
CA GLY A 53 -0.06 2.17 -5.57
C GLY A 53 -0.63 3.27 -6.45
N ILE A 54 -1.26 2.93 -7.58
CA ILE A 54 -1.91 3.90 -8.47
C ILE A 54 -3.14 4.52 -7.79
N LEU A 55 -4.01 3.70 -7.19
CA LEU A 55 -5.19 4.17 -6.45
C LEU A 55 -4.78 5.14 -5.34
N PHE A 56 -3.73 4.79 -4.62
CA PHE A 56 -3.16 5.56 -3.53
C PHE A 56 -2.65 6.93 -3.97
N SER A 57 -1.86 6.93 -5.03
CA SER A 57 -1.30 8.14 -5.63
C SER A 57 -2.40 9.12 -6.01
N LYS A 58 -3.51 8.61 -6.57
CA LYS A 58 -4.67 9.41 -6.98
C LYS A 58 -5.45 9.96 -5.78
N LEU A 59 -5.63 9.17 -4.73
CA LEU A 59 -6.32 9.59 -3.50
C LEU A 59 -5.55 10.70 -2.78
N LEU A 60 -4.25 10.52 -2.60
CA LEU A 60 -3.40 11.52 -1.95
C LEU A 60 -3.31 12.81 -2.78
N TYR A 61 -3.14 12.70 -4.10
CA TYR A 61 -3.10 13.87 -4.98
C TYR A 61 -4.37 14.73 -4.84
N ARG A 62 -5.56 14.10 -4.83
CA ARG A 62 -6.83 14.80 -4.67
C ARG A 62 -7.00 15.46 -3.30
N ARG A 63 -6.45 14.85 -2.24
CA ARG A 63 -6.61 15.32 -0.86
C ARG A 63 -5.58 16.39 -0.48
N MET A 64 -4.35 16.28 -0.97
CA MET A 64 -3.34 17.34 -0.86
C MET A 64 -3.82 18.67 -1.44
N LYS A 65 -4.65 18.63 -2.49
CA LYS A 65 -5.23 19.82 -3.10
C LYS A 65 -6.29 20.52 -2.22
N LYS A 66 -6.81 19.85 -1.17
CA LYS A 66 -7.97 20.33 -0.38
C LYS A 66 -7.65 20.74 1.05
N THR A 67 -6.56 20.27 1.69
CA THR A 67 -6.31 20.55 3.12
C THR A 67 -4.88 20.25 3.54
N GLU A 68 -4.09 21.28 3.90
CA GLU A 68 -2.73 21.12 4.46
C GLU A 68 -2.74 20.71 5.95
N LYS A 69 -3.70 21.19 6.73
CA LYS A 69 -3.68 21.09 8.22
C LYS A 69 -3.76 19.67 8.77
N ASN A 70 -4.31 18.72 8.01
CA ASN A 70 -4.47 17.31 8.41
C ASN A 70 -3.64 16.33 7.56
N LEU A 71 -2.67 16.82 6.78
CA LEU A 71 -1.92 16.01 5.81
C LEU A 71 -1.24 14.81 6.48
N TYR A 72 -0.69 14.98 7.69
CA TYR A 72 -0.10 13.90 8.47
C TYR A 72 -1.08 12.76 8.77
N TYR A 73 -2.24 13.08 9.34
CA TYR A 73 -3.26 12.07 9.68
C TYR A 73 -3.74 11.33 8.43
N TYR A 74 -3.96 12.07 7.34
CA TYR A 74 -4.32 11.46 6.07
C TYR A 74 -3.23 10.53 5.57
N SER A 75 -1.97 10.95 5.58
CA SER A 75 -0.88 10.09 5.12
C SER A 75 -0.71 8.83 5.96
N VAL A 76 -0.82 8.93 7.29
CA VAL A 76 -0.82 7.75 8.19
C VAL A 76 -1.96 6.80 7.84
N LEU A 77 -3.19 7.32 7.75
CA LEU A 77 -4.38 6.52 7.49
C LEU A 77 -4.35 5.90 6.10
N THR A 78 -3.89 6.66 5.11
CA THR A 78 -3.74 6.14 3.75
C THR A 78 -2.67 5.03 3.83
N LEU A 79 -1.46 5.28 4.34
CA LEU A 79 -0.36 4.31 4.31
C LEU A 79 -0.69 3.02 5.07
N GLY A 80 -1.48 3.10 6.14
CA GLY A 80 -1.98 1.93 6.82
C GLY A 80 -3.01 1.15 6.01
N MET A 81 -3.94 1.84 5.35
CA MET A 81 -4.92 1.22 4.47
C MET A 81 -4.31 0.54 3.23
N THR A 82 -3.09 0.90 2.83
CA THR A 82 -2.39 0.24 1.72
C THR A 82 -2.30 -1.27 1.92
N TRP A 83 -2.03 -1.72 3.15
CA TRP A 83 -1.88 -3.15 3.46
C TRP A 83 -3.19 -3.90 3.33
N VAL A 84 -4.24 -3.34 3.90
CA VAL A 84 -5.60 -3.90 3.80
C VAL A 84 -6.04 -3.96 2.33
N LEU A 85 -5.74 -2.93 1.54
CA LEU A 85 -6.06 -2.90 0.11
C LEU A 85 -5.24 -3.91 -0.70
N ILE A 86 -3.97 -4.15 -0.37
CA ILE A 86 -3.16 -5.18 -1.02
C ILE A 86 -3.74 -6.57 -0.74
N LEU A 87 -4.12 -6.84 0.52
CA LEU A 87 -4.74 -8.10 0.92
C LEU A 87 -6.03 -8.35 0.11
N TYR A 88 -6.93 -7.38 0.05
CA TYR A 88 -8.20 -7.55 -0.65
C TYR A 88 -8.04 -7.55 -2.17
N SER A 89 -7.10 -6.79 -2.72
CA SER A 89 -6.75 -6.88 -4.14
C SER A 89 -6.28 -8.30 -4.49
N LYS A 90 -5.41 -8.89 -3.67
CA LYS A 90 -4.93 -10.27 -3.83
C LYS A 90 -6.10 -11.27 -3.75
N ALA A 91 -6.95 -11.14 -2.74
CA ALA A 91 -8.11 -12.01 -2.54
C ALA A 91 -9.09 -11.93 -3.73
N ILE A 92 -9.34 -10.73 -4.26
CA ILE A 92 -10.21 -10.55 -5.44
C ILE A 92 -9.60 -11.22 -6.66
N ILE A 93 -8.31 -11.01 -6.94
CA ILE A 93 -7.64 -11.62 -8.09
C ILE A 93 -7.71 -13.15 -7.99
N LEU A 94 -7.43 -13.72 -6.81
CA LEU A 94 -7.47 -15.17 -6.61
C LEU A 94 -8.89 -15.72 -6.71
N GLY A 95 -9.86 -15.03 -6.13
CA GLY A 95 -11.28 -15.39 -6.26
C GLY A 95 -11.75 -15.40 -7.71
N ILE A 96 -11.35 -14.41 -8.51
CA ILE A 96 -11.65 -14.37 -9.95
C ILE A 96 -10.99 -15.54 -10.68
N VAL A 97 -9.68 -15.76 -10.46
CA VAL A 97 -8.96 -16.83 -11.16
C VAL A 97 -9.53 -18.20 -10.82
N ARG A 98 -9.79 -18.48 -9.54
CA ARG A 98 -10.43 -19.75 -9.11
C ARG A 98 -11.83 -19.91 -9.68
N THR A 99 -12.59 -18.82 -9.76
CA THR A 99 -13.92 -18.85 -10.40
C THR A 99 -13.83 -19.26 -11.87
N ILE A 100 -12.81 -18.79 -12.58
CA ILE A 100 -12.56 -19.15 -13.98
C ILE A 100 -12.10 -20.61 -14.10
N GLU A 101 -11.21 -21.06 -13.21
CA GLU A 101 -10.63 -22.41 -13.23
C GLU A 101 -11.64 -23.51 -12.85
N ILE A 102 -12.49 -23.26 -11.84
CA ILE A 102 -13.39 -24.24 -11.24
C ILE A 102 -14.82 -24.12 -11.81
N GLY A 103 -15.15 -22.97 -12.41
CA GLY A 103 -16.49 -22.70 -12.95
C GLY A 103 -17.55 -22.38 -11.89
N GLN A 104 -17.16 -22.25 -10.61
CA GLN A 104 -18.01 -21.90 -9.49
C GLN A 104 -17.59 -20.55 -8.90
N LEU A 105 -18.53 -19.73 -8.43
CA LEU A 105 -18.25 -18.40 -7.90
C LEU A 105 -17.52 -18.49 -6.54
N GLU A 106 -16.19 -18.48 -6.57
CA GLU A 106 -15.32 -18.54 -5.37
C GLU A 106 -14.83 -17.17 -4.89
N LEU A 107 -15.32 -16.08 -5.50
CA LEU A 107 -14.88 -14.72 -5.15
C LEU A 107 -15.10 -14.41 -3.65
N PHE A 108 -16.28 -14.73 -3.14
CA PHE A 108 -16.62 -14.46 -1.74
C PHE A 108 -15.86 -15.37 -0.78
N ASP A 109 -15.71 -16.64 -1.11
CA ASP A 109 -14.96 -17.59 -0.27
C ASP A 109 -13.49 -17.20 -0.15
N SER A 110 -12.90 -16.71 -1.25
CA SER A 110 -11.53 -16.16 -1.22
C SER A 110 -11.44 -14.94 -0.30
N ILE A 111 -12.35 -13.97 -0.42
CA ILE A 111 -12.37 -12.77 0.43
C ILE A 111 -12.54 -13.13 1.91
N ILE A 112 -13.45 -14.06 2.23
CA ILE A 112 -13.69 -14.50 3.60
C ILE A 112 -12.46 -15.21 4.16
N GLY A 113 -11.86 -16.13 3.40
CA GLY A 113 -10.65 -16.83 3.80
C GLY A 113 -9.50 -15.87 4.12
N TYR A 114 -9.16 -14.97 3.21
CA TYR A 114 -8.10 -13.98 3.44
C TYR A 114 -8.43 -13.03 4.61
N SER A 115 -9.70 -12.70 4.83
CA SER A 115 -10.12 -11.89 5.98
C SER A 115 -9.92 -12.60 7.31
N ILE A 116 -10.24 -13.90 7.39
CA ILE A 116 -10.11 -14.67 8.64
C ILE A 116 -8.63 -14.93 8.94
N TYR A 117 -7.85 -15.35 7.95
CA TYR A 117 -6.50 -15.86 8.19
C TYR A 117 -5.41 -14.80 8.17
N GLN A 118 -5.56 -13.73 7.38
CA GLN A 118 -4.44 -12.81 7.11
C GLN A 118 -4.75 -11.35 7.47
N LEU A 119 -6.00 -10.97 7.72
CA LEU A 119 -6.35 -9.56 7.99
C LEU A 119 -5.62 -8.98 9.19
N TRP A 120 -5.46 -9.74 10.28
CA TRP A 120 -4.80 -9.28 11.49
C TRP A 120 -3.30 -8.98 11.26
N LEU A 121 -2.62 -9.80 10.45
CA LEU A 121 -1.23 -9.55 10.03
C LEU A 121 -1.13 -8.26 9.21
N PHE A 122 -1.98 -8.13 8.18
CA PHE A 122 -1.96 -6.97 7.30
C PHE A 122 -2.40 -5.68 8.02
N LEU A 123 -3.30 -5.76 9.01
CA LEU A 123 -3.65 -4.64 9.88
C LEU A 123 -2.47 -4.24 10.76
N GLY A 124 -1.79 -5.19 11.40
CA GLY A 124 -0.59 -4.93 12.20
C GLY A 124 0.50 -4.24 11.39
N LEU A 125 0.79 -4.77 10.19
CA LEU A 125 1.73 -4.17 9.24
C LEU A 125 1.27 -2.77 8.80
N GLY A 126 -0.02 -2.61 8.51
CA GLY A 126 -0.62 -1.33 8.17
C GLY A 126 -0.42 -0.27 9.25
N ILE A 127 -0.65 -0.61 10.50
CA ILE A 127 -0.47 0.32 11.63
C ILE A 127 1.01 0.74 11.74
N ILE A 128 1.93 -0.23 11.74
CA ILE A 128 3.37 0.04 11.84
C ILE A 128 3.82 0.94 10.68
N ASN A 129 3.45 0.58 9.46
CA ASN A 129 3.90 1.29 8.25
C ASN A 129 3.24 2.67 8.12
N GLY A 130 1.97 2.79 8.54
CA GLY A 130 1.25 4.06 8.62
C GLY A 130 1.91 5.04 9.60
N ILE A 131 2.26 4.57 10.81
CA ILE A 131 2.92 5.40 11.82
C ILE A 131 4.31 5.82 11.37
N ILE A 132 5.15 4.85 10.96
CA ILE A 132 6.53 5.11 10.54
C ILE A 132 6.54 6.02 9.30
N GLY A 133 5.82 5.67 8.25
CA GLY A 133 5.76 6.44 7.02
C GLY A 133 5.16 7.83 7.23
N GLY A 134 4.17 7.96 8.12
CA GLY A 134 3.64 9.26 8.53
C GLY A 134 4.66 10.14 9.25
N ILE A 135 5.45 9.58 10.18
CA ILE A 135 6.51 10.30 10.91
C ILE A 135 7.55 10.82 9.93
N PHE A 136 8.04 9.97 9.03
CA PHE A 136 9.01 10.39 8.02
C PHE A 136 8.46 11.48 7.10
N LEU A 137 7.19 11.37 6.67
CA LEU A 137 6.54 12.41 5.88
C LEU A 137 6.45 13.74 6.63
N LYS A 138 6.12 13.70 7.93
CA LYS A 138 6.08 14.91 8.78
C LYS A 138 7.45 15.58 8.84
N ILE A 139 8.51 14.81 9.04
CA ILE A 139 9.88 15.31 9.07
C ILE A 139 10.24 15.97 7.73
N ASP A 140 9.93 15.31 6.61
CA ASP A 140 10.24 15.82 5.27
C ASP A 140 9.41 17.05 4.89
N LEU A 141 8.16 17.14 5.34
CA LEU A 141 7.31 18.32 5.16
C LEU A 141 7.84 19.52 5.96
N ILE A 142 8.25 19.30 7.22
CA ILE A 142 8.83 20.35 8.08
C ILE A 142 10.18 20.82 7.49
N LYS A 143 11.01 19.88 7.03
CA LYS A 143 12.34 20.18 6.47
C LYS A 143 12.26 20.91 5.13
N ASN A 144 11.21 20.66 4.34
CA ASN A 144 11.00 21.31 3.03
C ASN A 144 9.95 22.41 3.06
N LEU A 145 9.49 22.85 4.23
CA LEU A 145 8.38 23.80 4.38
C LEU A 145 8.63 25.09 3.57
N ASN A 146 9.83 25.66 3.67
CA ASN A 146 10.22 26.88 2.94
C ASN A 146 10.28 26.68 1.42
N LYS A 147 10.66 25.48 0.95
CA LYS A 147 10.71 25.14 -0.49
C LYS A 147 9.32 24.90 -1.08
N ILE A 148 8.39 24.38 -0.26
CA ILE A 148 6.99 24.16 -0.61
C ILE A 148 6.23 25.50 -0.67
N ILE A 149 6.47 26.41 0.29
CA ILE A 149 5.90 27.77 0.35
C ILE A 149 6.41 28.63 -0.83
N ASN A 150 7.71 28.63 -1.10
CA ASN A 150 8.27 29.43 -2.21
C ASN A 150 7.89 28.86 -3.59
N GLY A 151 7.73 27.53 -3.71
CA GLY A 151 7.25 26.88 -4.94
C GLY A 151 5.74 27.01 -5.18
N THR A 152 4.95 27.45 -4.19
CA THR A 152 3.53 27.83 -4.38
C THR A 152 3.40 29.29 -4.78
N GLN A 153 4.32 30.17 -4.39
CA GLN A 153 4.35 31.58 -4.82
C GLN A 153 4.80 31.77 -6.28
N GLN A 154 5.59 30.87 -6.85
CA GLN A 154 5.98 30.92 -8.27
C GLN A 154 4.93 30.35 -9.24
N GLY A 155 3.76 29.94 -8.72
CA GLY A 155 2.66 29.38 -9.50
C GLY A 155 1.37 30.21 -9.47
N VAL A 156 1.46 31.48 -9.07
CA VAL A 156 0.39 32.48 -9.19
C VAL A 156 0.75 33.45 -10.30
#